data_AF-A0A2V1AW50-F1
#
_entry.id   AF-A0A2V1AW50-F1
#
_cell.length_a   1.000
_cell.length_b   1.000
_cell.length_c   1.000
_cell.angle_alpha   90.00
_cell.angle_beta   90.00
_cell.angle_gamma   90.00
#
_symmetry.space_group_name_H-M   'P 1'
#
loop_
_entity.id
_entity.type
_entity.pdbx_description
1 polymer ?
#
loop_
_entity_poly.entity_id
_entity_poly.type
_entity_poly.pdbx_seq_one_letter_code
_entity_poly.pdbx_strand_id
1 'polypeptide(L)'
;MLPLLTIFSLALTLVNGLVLPQESADLSKRDSAPLKLDFDIVKDTSKNSTLYHPERYFSSIRALKEQRSKRATSATITNERDISYILDVYLGSQHEKVTVLLDTGSSDLWVYGPSVSDAQGGTFDPSQSSDDSKTKEAFSINYLDGSGAEGSYYKDDFSFSSGSTLVKNFQFAVADSADADSTGILGVADKNQEAGESQYDNLPWALQKSGVTPKASYSLFLGSEQSGKGSIIFGGIDTEKFEGDLQKYSVSSGYGLGLSPKSASVEGQTVSLGEDFILDSGTSWNLWPPALTEAVASALGTSGQQQGLYIVSCDQPSDKHISFDFGQNTISIPYSDLVVNVGGEGQSICALGAQPTADDPYIFGDVFLRSAYVYYDLTDQTISIAQAKYTSASNIVAA
;
A
#
# COMPACT_ATOMS: atom_id res chain seq x y z
N MET A 1 42.03 -16.90 42.22
CA MET A 1 41.83 -18.05 41.30
C MET A 1 40.34 -18.18 41.05
N LEU A 2 39.94 -18.00 39.77
CA LEU A 2 38.71 -18.39 39.04
C LEU A 2 37.35 -18.62 39.76
N PRO A 3 36.20 -18.38 39.09
CA PRO A 3 35.83 -17.26 38.21
C PRO A 3 34.36 -16.79 38.33
N LEU A 4 34.06 -15.70 37.60
CA LEU A 4 32.75 -15.17 37.24
C LEU A 4 31.73 -16.24 36.79
N LEU A 5 30.48 -16.14 37.27
CA LEU A 5 29.30 -16.62 36.55
C LEU A 5 28.51 -15.42 36.02
N THR A 6 28.57 -15.25 34.71
CA THR A 6 27.71 -14.40 33.89
C THR A 6 26.31 -15.01 33.85
N ILE A 7 25.30 -14.25 34.29
CA ILE A 7 23.89 -14.60 34.13
C ILE A 7 23.50 -14.18 32.71
N PHE A 8 23.40 -15.14 31.80
CA PHE A 8 22.76 -14.96 30.50
C PHE A 8 21.25 -15.00 30.70
N SER A 9 20.61 -13.83 30.64
CA SER A 9 19.16 -13.71 30.49
C SER A 9 18.79 -14.10 29.06
N LEU A 10 18.33 -15.35 28.90
CA LEU A 10 17.76 -15.85 27.65
C LEU A 10 16.37 -15.20 27.47
N ALA A 11 16.28 -14.22 26.58
CA ALA A 11 15.00 -13.67 26.14
C ALA A 11 14.26 -14.76 25.35
N LEU A 12 13.13 -15.24 25.88
CA LEU A 12 12.15 -16.00 25.11
C LEU A 12 11.55 -15.04 24.08
N THR A 13 11.97 -15.15 22.82
CA THR A 13 11.18 -14.67 21.70
C THR A 13 9.96 -15.59 21.57
N LEU A 14 8.80 -15.07 21.96
CA LEU A 14 7.51 -15.66 21.58
C LEU A 14 7.40 -15.54 20.06
N VAL A 15 7.73 -16.61 19.36
CA VAL A 15 7.33 -16.85 17.98
C VAL A 15 5.80 -16.88 18.00
N ASN A 16 5.14 -15.79 17.61
CA ASN A 16 3.74 -15.84 17.23
C ASN A 16 3.67 -16.69 15.96
N GLY A 17 3.46 -17.98 16.19
CA GLY A 17 3.37 -18.99 15.15
C GLY A 17 2.26 -18.62 14.17
N LEU A 18 2.65 -18.49 12.91
CA LEU A 18 1.79 -18.73 11.77
C LEU A 18 1.10 -20.08 12.02
N VAL A 19 -0.20 -20.09 12.32
CA VAL A 19 -0.97 -21.34 12.26
C VAL A 19 -1.33 -21.55 10.79
N LEU A 20 -0.35 -21.99 10.01
CA LEU A 20 -0.62 -22.71 8.77
C LEU A 20 -0.47 -24.20 9.12
N PRO A 21 -1.55 -24.99 9.03
CA PRO A 21 -1.46 -26.43 9.23
C PRO A 21 -0.45 -27.00 8.22
N GLN A 22 0.64 -27.53 8.74
CA GLN A 22 1.62 -28.30 7.99
C GLN A 22 0.99 -29.67 7.69
N GLU A 23 0.40 -29.85 6.50
CA GLU A 23 0.23 -31.18 5.89
C GLU A 23 -0.26 -31.06 4.44
N SER A 24 0.30 -31.90 3.59
CA SER A 24 0.02 -32.10 2.17
C SER A 24 -1.41 -32.62 1.93
N ALA A 25 -2.42 -31.79 2.19
CA ALA A 25 -3.82 -32.09 1.91
C ALA A 25 -4.26 -31.37 0.63
N ASP A 26 -4.87 -32.16 -0.26
CA ASP A 26 -5.55 -31.72 -1.48
C ASP A 26 -6.45 -30.50 -1.21
N LEU A 27 -6.04 -29.34 -1.74
CA LEU A 27 -6.72 -28.05 -1.54
C LEU A 27 -8.13 -28.01 -2.10
N SER A 28 -8.54 -29.01 -2.90
CA SER A 28 -9.88 -29.11 -3.49
C SER A 28 -11.03 -29.36 -2.49
N LYS A 29 -10.73 -29.55 -1.19
CA LYS A 29 -11.72 -29.88 -0.15
C LYS A 29 -11.82 -28.88 1.00
N ARG A 30 -11.17 -27.72 0.93
CA ARG A 30 -11.27 -26.71 1.99
C ARG A 30 -12.46 -25.80 1.72
N ASP A 31 -13.33 -25.63 2.72
CA ASP A 31 -14.32 -24.55 2.68
C ASP A 31 -13.57 -23.22 2.66
N SER A 32 -14.00 -22.30 1.79
CA SER A 32 -13.39 -20.97 1.64
C SER A 32 -13.38 -20.23 2.99
N ALA A 33 -12.27 -19.56 3.32
CA ALA A 33 -12.13 -18.84 4.58
C ALA A 33 -11.32 -17.54 4.40
N PRO A 34 -11.43 -16.57 5.32
CA PRO A 34 -10.54 -15.42 5.35
C PRO A 34 -9.07 -15.82 5.35
N LEU A 35 -8.28 -15.14 4.51
CA LEU A 35 -6.84 -15.32 4.42
C LEU A 35 -6.14 -14.05 4.94
N LYS A 36 -5.64 -14.12 6.17
CA LYS A 36 -4.85 -13.03 6.78
C LYS A 36 -3.37 -13.19 6.47
N LEU A 37 -2.75 -12.08 6.07
CA LEU A 37 -1.32 -11.92 5.90
C LEU A 37 -0.86 -10.73 6.73
N ASP A 38 0.26 -10.90 7.42
CA ASP A 38 0.97 -9.78 8.01
C ASP A 38 2.02 -9.29 7.01
N PHE A 39 2.22 -7.98 6.95
CA PHE A 39 3.27 -7.36 6.15
C PHE A 39 4.17 -6.51 7.05
N ASP A 40 5.41 -6.35 6.58
CA ASP A 40 6.39 -5.51 7.27
C ASP A 40 6.31 -4.07 6.74
N ILE A 41 6.47 -3.11 7.66
CA ILE A 41 6.56 -1.70 7.34
C ILE A 41 8.05 -1.36 7.21
N VAL A 42 8.51 -1.09 5.99
CA VAL A 42 9.89 -0.72 5.72
C VAL A 42 9.96 0.78 5.49
N LYS A 43 10.82 1.46 6.27
CA LYS A 43 11.10 2.88 6.07
C LYS A 43 12.42 3.03 5.34
N ASP A 44 12.41 3.64 4.15
CA ASP A 44 13.66 3.96 3.47
C ASP A 44 14.28 5.21 4.08
N THR A 45 15.37 5.00 4.82
CA THR A 45 16.19 6.06 5.43
C THR A 45 17.47 6.33 4.65
N SER A 46 17.60 5.86 3.41
CA SER A 46 18.74 6.18 2.54
C SER A 46 18.82 7.68 2.33
N LYS A 47 20.02 8.25 2.17
CA LYS A 47 20.17 9.68 1.86
C LYS A 47 19.57 10.08 0.51
N ASN A 48 19.30 9.13 -0.37
CA ASN A 48 18.70 9.39 -1.68
C ASN A 48 17.16 9.30 -1.64
N SER A 49 16.61 8.75 -0.55
CA SER A 49 15.18 8.55 -0.35
C SER A 49 14.41 9.85 -0.54
N THR A 50 13.19 9.72 -1.07
CA THR A 50 12.23 10.81 -1.14
C THR A 50 11.86 11.37 0.23
N LEU A 51 12.24 10.70 1.33
CA LEU A 51 12.13 11.22 2.67
C LEU A 51 13.07 12.42 2.85
N TYR A 52 14.27 12.37 2.26
CA TYR A 52 15.28 13.44 2.31
C TYR A 52 15.32 14.29 1.04
N HIS A 53 14.72 13.80 -0.04
CA HIS A 53 14.57 14.48 -1.33
C HIS A 53 13.13 14.51 -1.89
N PRO A 54 12.13 14.90 -1.08
CA PRO A 54 10.72 14.83 -1.46
C PRO A 54 10.38 15.75 -2.65
N GLU A 55 11.19 16.78 -2.88
CA GLU A 55 11.10 17.63 -4.07
C GLU A 55 11.23 16.86 -5.38
N ARG A 56 11.96 15.73 -5.40
CA ARG A 56 12.11 14.88 -6.60
C ARG A 56 10.80 14.18 -6.96
N TYR A 57 10.11 13.63 -5.97
CA TYR A 57 8.78 13.03 -6.14
C TYR A 57 7.75 14.08 -6.58
N PHE A 58 7.70 15.24 -5.96
CA PHE A 58 6.62 16.19 -6.29
C PHE A 58 6.89 17.03 -7.54
N SER A 59 8.17 17.26 -7.89
CA SER A 59 8.52 17.86 -9.19
C SER A 59 8.16 16.94 -10.35
N SER A 60 8.18 15.63 -10.14
CA SER A 60 7.79 14.66 -11.15
C SER A 60 6.30 14.65 -11.47
N ILE A 61 5.45 14.62 -10.42
CA ILE A 61 4.00 14.71 -10.58
C ILE A 61 3.63 15.96 -11.37
N ARG A 62 4.29 17.10 -11.07
CA ARG A 62 4.10 18.36 -11.81
C ARG A 62 4.60 18.26 -13.26
N ALA A 63 5.78 17.68 -13.49
CA ALA A 63 6.35 17.53 -14.82
C ALA A 63 5.51 16.61 -15.73
N LEU A 64 4.98 15.50 -15.20
CA LEU A 64 4.07 14.60 -15.92
C LEU A 64 2.76 15.30 -16.32
N LYS A 65 2.24 16.18 -15.45
CA LYS A 65 1.08 17.02 -15.75
C LYS A 65 1.38 18.04 -16.86
N GLU A 66 2.54 18.68 -16.82
CA GLU A 66 2.98 19.60 -17.88
C GLU A 66 3.22 18.87 -19.22
N GLN A 67 3.75 17.64 -19.18
CA GLN A 67 3.97 16.77 -20.34
C GLN A 67 2.67 16.24 -20.95
N ARG A 68 1.63 15.96 -20.14
CA ARG A 68 0.28 15.66 -20.65
C ARG A 68 -0.29 16.83 -21.47
N SER A 69 0.23 18.06 -21.30
CA SER A 69 -0.14 19.23 -22.11
C SER A 69 0.72 19.45 -23.38
N LYS A 70 1.94 18.89 -23.48
CA LYS A 70 2.86 19.07 -24.62
C LYS A 70 3.78 17.86 -24.85
N ARG A 71 3.88 17.40 -26.11
CA ARG A 71 4.72 16.27 -26.56
C ARG A 71 6.22 16.48 -26.20
N ALA A 72 6.76 15.53 -25.44
CA ALA A 72 8.17 15.10 -25.24
C ALA A 72 9.06 15.80 -24.18
N THR A 73 9.50 15.05 -23.14
CA THR A 73 10.87 14.47 -22.90
C THR A 73 10.99 14.04 -21.44
N SER A 74 11.33 12.78 -21.13
CA SER A 74 11.34 12.19 -19.78
C SER A 74 12.30 12.92 -18.81
N ALA A 75 11.78 13.27 -17.64
CA ALA A 75 12.62 13.48 -16.46
C ALA A 75 12.72 12.12 -15.76
N THR A 76 13.93 11.67 -15.43
CA THR A 76 14.12 10.52 -14.54
C THR A 76 13.73 10.92 -13.14
N ILE A 77 12.85 10.14 -12.54
CA ILE A 77 12.22 10.43 -11.27
C ILE A 77 12.51 9.28 -10.34
N THR A 78 12.93 9.58 -9.13
CA THR A 78 13.10 8.59 -8.08
C THR A 78 12.03 8.83 -7.03
N ASN A 79 11.07 7.91 -6.94
CA ASN A 79 10.25 7.69 -5.76
C ASN A 79 10.81 6.46 -5.04
N GLU A 80 11.48 6.67 -3.91
CA GLU A 80 12.07 5.55 -3.16
C GLU A 80 11.07 4.95 -2.16
N ARG A 81 9.80 5.38 -2.15
CA ARG A 81 8.71 4.83 -1.31
C ARG A 81 9.11 4.81 0.17
N ASP A 82 9.25 6.02 0.72
CA ASP A 82 9.73 6.35 2.07
C ASP A 82 9.22 5.41 3.17
N ILE A 83 7.96 4.97 3.03
CA ILE A 83 7.37 3.89 3.81
C ILE A 83 6.73 2.94 2.79
N SER A 84 7.14 1.68 2.83
CA SER A 84 6.64 0.60 1.97
C SER A 84 6.04 -0.51 2.82
N TYR A 85 4.86 -1.00 2.42
CA TYR A 85 4.24 -2.18 3.02
C TYR A 85 4.50 -3.37 2.12
N ILE A 86 5.42 -4.23 2.57
CA ILE A 86 5.95 -5.31 1.74
C ILE A 86 5.56 -6.68 2.29
N LEU A 87 5.37 -7.63 1.38
CA LEU A 87 5.10 -9.01 1.71
C LEU A 87 5.79 -9.95 0.74
N ASP A 88 6.06 -11.18 1.20
CA ASP A 88 6.63 -12.22 0.38
C ASP A 88 5.52 -12.98 -0.38
N VAL A 89 5.72 -13.14 -1.68
CA VAL A 89 4.95 -14.05 -2.54
C VAL A 89 5.85 -15.16 -3.06
N TYR A 90 5.24 -16.26 -3.47
CA TYR A 90 5.93 -17.47 -3.92
C TYR A 90 5.36 -17.88 -5.27
N LEU A 91 6.24 -17.91 -6.28
CA LEU A 91 5.86 -18.07 -7.69
C LEU A 91 6.49 -19.33 -8.28
N GLY A 92 5.77 -19.93 -9.22
CA GLY A 92 6.27 -21.06 -10.00
C GLY A 92 6.29 -22.40 -9.28
N SER A 93 6.56 -23.45 -10.05
CA SER A 93 6.66 -24.84 -9.59
C SER A 93 7.69 -25.08 -8.47
N GLN A 94 8.66 -24.18 -8.29
CA GLN A 94 9.68 -24.24 -7.24
C GLN A 94 9.35 -23.36 -6.02
N HIS A 95 8.23 -22.63 -6.04
CA HIS A 95 7.86 -21.64 -5.03
C HIS A 95 9.00 -20.63 -4.78
N GLU A 96 9.49 -20.01 -5.86
CA GLU A 96 10.52 -18.97 -5.77
C GLU A 96 9.97 -17.76 -5.02
N LYS A 97 10.69 -17.35 -3.98
CA LYS A 97 10.26 -16.27 -3.09
C LYS A 97 10.64 -14.91 -3.70
N VAL A 98 9.66 -14.04 -3.86
CA VAL A 98 9.85 -12.64 -4.28
C VAL A 98 9.14 -11.74 -3.28
N THR A 99 9.81 -10.68 -2.86
CA THR A 99 9.21 -9.65 -1.99
C THR A 99 8.62 -8.55 -2.87
N VAL A 100 7.36 -8.18 -2.59
CA VAL A 100 6.60 -7.20 -3.37
C VAL A 100 5.97 -6.15 -2.48
N LEU A 101 5.79 -4.94 -3.00
CA LEU A 101 5.02 -3.87 -2.37
C LEU A 101 3.52 -4.14 -2.56
N LEU A 102 2.73 -3.92 -1.52
CA LEU A 102 1.27 -3.97 -1.56
C LEU A 102 0.67 -2.63 -2.03
N ASP A 103 -0.10 -2.65 -3.11
CA ASP A 103 -0.64 -1.45 -3.74
C ASP A 103 -2.14 -1.56 -4.01
N THR A 104 -2.96 -0.73 -3.34
CA THR A 104 -4.40 -0.62 -3.61
C THR A 104 -4.74 0.38 -4.72
N GLY A 105 -3.76 1.10 -5.26
CA GLY A 105 -3.87 2.03 -6.39
C GLY A 105 -3.60 1.40 -7.76
N SER A 106 -3.12 0.15 -7.81
CA SER A 106 -2.91 -0.63 -9.04
C SER A 106 -3.46 -2.05 -8.94
N SER A 107 -3.53 -2.78 -10.06
CA SER A 107 -4.25 -4.07 -10.15
C SER A 107 -3.41 -5.26 -10.56
N ASP A 108 -2.18 -5.04 -11.02
CA ASP A 108 -1.32 -6.11 -11.54
C ASP A 108 -0.32 -6.56 -10.50
N LEU A 109 -0.09 -7.87 -10.38
CA LEU A 109 1.17 -8.37 -9.84
C LEU A 109 2.22 -8.27 -10.94
N TRP A 110 3.33 -7.60 -10.66
CA TRP A 110 4.53 -7.70 -11.47
C TRP A 110 5.79 -7.89 -10.60
N VAL A 111 6.72 -8.67 -11.14
CA VAL A 111 8.02 -8.97 -10.51
C VAL A 111 9.15 -8.74 -11.51
N TYR A 112 10.37 -8.59 -11.01
CA TYR A 112 11.55 -8.44 -11.86
C TYR A 112 11.94 -9.77 -12.53
N GLY A 113 12.26 -9.71 -13.82
CA GLY A 113 12.90 -10.79 -14.54
C GLY A 113 14.40 -10.89 -14.21
N PRO A 114 15.05 -12.02 -14.55
CA PRO A 114 16.44 -12.30 -14.17
C PRO A 114 17.47 -11.38 -14.86
N SER A 115 17.07 -10.63 -15.89
CA SER A 115 17.92 -9.69 -16.61
C SER A 115 18.04 -8.32 -15.95
N VAL A 116 17.17 -8.00 -14.99
CA VAL A 116 17.17 -6.69 -14.34
C VAL A 116 18.21 -6.68 -13.21
N SER A 117 19.20 -5.80 -13.33
CA SER A 117 20.16 -5.53 -12.25
C SER A 117 19.48 -4.75 -11.11
N ASP A 118 19.92 -4.97 -9.87
CA ASP A 118 19.45 -4.25 -8.68
C ASP A 118 17.95 -4.41 -8.37
N ALA A 119 17.35 -5.53 -8.80
CA ALA A 119 15.97 -5.91 -8.47
C ALA A 119 15.78 -6.11 -6.96
N GLN A 120 15.26 -5.08 -6.27
CA GLN A 120 14.96 -5.20 -4.85
C GLN A 120 13.82 -6.21 -4.66
N GLY A 121 13.90 -7.01 -3.60
CA GLY A 121 12.92 -8.07 -3.35
C GLY A 121 13.10 -9.33 -4.22
N GLY A 122 14.08 -9.37 -5.12
CA GLY A 122 14.44 -10.55 -5.89
C GLY A 122 13.79 -10.62 -7.27
N THR A 123 14.18 -11.65 -8.03
CA THR A 123 13.69 -11.88 -9.40
C THR A 123 12.88 -13.17 -9.46
N PHE A 124 12.11 -13.33 -10.52
CA PHE A 124 11.53 -14.60 -10.93
C PHE A 124 12.02 -14.95 -12.33
N ASP A 125 12.59 -16.15 -12.51
CA ASP A 125 12.99 -16.66 -13.83
C ASP A 125 11.97 -17.69 -14.33
N PRO A 126 11.09 -17.32 -15.29
CA PRO A 126 10.07 -18.23 -15.83
C PRO A 126 10.67 -19.53 -16.39
N SER A 127 11.91 -19.50 -16.89
CA SER A 127 12.56 -20.69 -17.47
C SER A 127 12.89 -21.77 -16.45
N GLN A 128 12.89 -21.44 -15.15
CA GLN A 128 13.11 -22.39 -14.06
C GLN A 128 11.81 -23.06 -13.59
N SER A 129 10.65 -22.58 -14.03
CA SER A 129 9.36 -23.16 -13.64
C SER A 129 8.83 -24.12 -14.71
N SER A 130 8.45 -25.34 -14.29
CA SER A 130 7.80 -26.31 -15.19
C SER A 130 6.32 -26.00 -15.46
N ASP A 131 5.73 -25.11 -14.68
CA ASP A 131 4.32 -24.71 -14.75
C ASP A 131 4.13 -23.39 -15.53
N ASP A 132 5.24 -22.77 -15.98
CA ASP A 132 5.22 -21.48 -16.69
C ASP A 132 4.49 -21.53 -18.04
N SER A 133 3.71 -20.48 -18.29
CA SER A 133 3.10 -20.23 -19.58
C SER A 133 3.10 -18.74 -19.93
N LYS A 134 4.06 -18.33 -20.78
CA LYS A 134 4.06 -16.99 -21.38
C LYS A 134 2.79 -16.72 -22.17
N THR A 135 2.13 -15.60 -21.88
CA THR A 135 0.96 -15.13 -22.65
C THR A 135 1.41 -14.45 -23.96
N LYS A 136 0.44 -14.03 -24.79
CA LYS A 136 0.72 -13.25 -26.01
C LYS A 136 0.78 -11.74 -25.77
N GLU A 137 0.55 -11.31 -24.54
CA GLU A 137 0.34 -9.92 -24.18
C GLU A 137 1.60 -9.34 -23.55
N ALA A 138 2.01 -8.15 -24.02
CA ALA A 138 3.09 -7.39 -23.44
C ALA A 138 2.59 -6.68 -22.17
N PHE A 139 3.47 -6.52 -21.19
CA PHE A 139 3.21 -5.74 -19.99
C PHE A 139 3.87 -4.38 -20.12
N SER A 140 3.12 -3.32 -19.80
CA SER A 140 3.66 -1.96 -19.66
C SER A 140 2.78 -1.21 -18.66
N ILE A 141 3.37 -0.71 -17.59
CA ILE A 141 2.68 0.04 -16.54
C ILE A 141 3.46 1.32 -16.23
N ASN A 142 2.72 2.39 -15.91
CA ASN A 142 3.29 3.66 -15.46
C ASN A 142 2.54 4.12 -14.21
N TYR A 143 3.28 4.56 -13.20
CA TYR A 143 2.75 5.06 -11.95
C TYR A 143 2.69 6.59 -11.94
N LEU A 144 1.94 7.15 -11.00
CA LEU A 144 1.78 8.60 -10.88
C LEU A 144 3.12 9.30 -10.66
N ASP A 145 4.01 8.65 -9.94
CA ASP A 145 5.35 9.13 -9.65
C ASP A 145 6.29 9.12 -10.86
N GLY A 146 5.86 8.57 -11.99
CA GLY A 146 6.62 8.47 -13.23
C GLY A 146 7.57 7.28 -13.31
N SER A 147 7.63 6.44 -12.27
CA SER A 147 8.21 5.11 -12.38
C SER A 147 7.31 4.21 -13.24
N GLY A 148 7.88 3.12 -13.74
CA GLY A 148 7.15 2.18 -14.58
C GLY A 148 7.93 0.89 -14.78
N ALA A 149 7.27 -0.08 -15.39
CA ALA A 149 7.86 -1.37 -15.72
C ALA A 149 7.33 -1.87 -17.06
N GLU A 150 8.19 -2.54 -17.83
CA GLU A 150 7.87 -3.17 -19.10
C GLU A 150 8.33 -4.62 -19.11
N GLY A 151 7.57 -5.49 -19.77
CA GLY A 151 7.90 -6.90 -19.87
C GLY A 151 6.81 -7.72 -20.56
N SER A 152 6.51 -8.89 -20.02
CA SER A 152 5.45 -9.77 -20.56
C SER A 152 4.61 -10.38 -19.45
N TYR A 153 3.33 -10.66 -19.74
CA TYR A 153 2.50 -11.45 -18.85
C TYR A 153 2.78 -12.95 -19.00
N TYR A 154 2.78 -13.65 -17.87
CA TYR A 154 2.92 -15.10 -17.74
C TYR A 154 1.76 -15.64 -16.90
N LYS A 155 1.57 -16.95 -16.95
CA LYS A 155 0.70 -17.71 -16.03
C LYS A 155 1.53 -18.77 -15.33
N ASP A 156 1.46 -18.81 -14.02
CA ASP A 156 2.15 -19.83 -13.22
C ASP A 156 1.44 -20.04 -11.87
N ASP A 157 1.99 -20.92 -11.05
CA ASP A 157 1.61 -21.14 -9.66
C ASP A 157 1.86 -19.91 -8.79
N PHE A 158 0.91 -19.60 -7.90
CA PHE A 158 1.01 -18.51 -6.92
C PHE A 158 0.72 -18.99 -5.49
N SER A 159 1.47 -18.47 -4.52
CA SER A 159 1.24 -18.67 -3.09
C SER A 159 1.81 -17.54 -2.21
N PHE A 160 1.47 -17.56 -0.92
CA PHE A 160 2.10 -16.75 0.14
C PHE A 160 3.03 -17.58 1.06
N SER A 161 3.30 -18.84 0.71
CA SER A 161 4.25 -19.68 1.42
C SER A 161 4.91 -20.68 0.47
N SER A 162 6.09 -21.19 0.87
CA SER A 162 6.79 -22.24 0.12
C SER A 162 6.19 -23.64 0.25
N GLY A 163 5.11 -23.81 1.02
CA GLY A 163 4.58 -25.13 1.39
C GLY A 163 3.47 -25.67 0.47
N SER A 164 2.77 -24.80 -0.27
CA SER A 164 1.63 -25.18 -1.10
C SER A 164 1.24 -24.08 -2.08
N THR A 165 0.79 -24.45 -3.28
CA THR A 165 0.22 -23.50 -4.25
C THR A 165 -1.22 -23.13 -3.89
N LEU A 166 -1.54 -21.84 -3.82
CA LEU A 166 -2.90 -21.36 -3.55
C LEU A 166 -3.73 -21.18 -4.83
N VAL A 167 -3.10 -20.66 -5.89
CA VAL A 167 -3.76 -20.40 -7.17
C VAL A 167 -2.91 -21.02 -8.28
N LYS A 168 -3.53 -21.89 -9.07
CA LYS A 168 -2.93 -22.49 -10.28
C LYS A 168 -3.19 -21.60 -11.49
N ASN A 169 -2.22 -21.49 -12.40
CA ASN A 169 -2.31 -20.66 -13.61
C ASN A 169 -2.68 -19.19 -13.33
N PHE A 170 -2.16 -18.64 -12.23
CA PHE A 170 -2.32 -17.23 -11.87
C PHE A 170 -1.56 -16.35 -12.86
N GLN A 171 -2.21 -15.32 -13.39
CA GLN A 171 -1.59 -14.40 -14.34
C GLN A 171 -0.89 -13.26 -13.60
N PHE A 172 0.36 -12.98 -13.96
CA PHE A 172 1.18 -11.88 -13.45
C PHE A 172 2.22 -11.48 -14.51
N ALA A 173 2.86 -10.33 -14.33
CA ALA A 173 3.89 -9.85 -15.25
C ALA A 173 5.30 -10.11 -14.74
N VAL A 174 6.21 -10.39 -15.66
CA VAL A 174 7.66 -10.42 -15.41
C VAL A 174 8.28 -9.30 -16.22
N ALA A 175 8.87 -8.34 -15.53
CA ALA A 175 9.44 -7.13 -16.10
C ALA A 175 10.86 -7.38 -16.60
N ASP A 176 11.13 -7.04 -17.85
CA ASP A 176 12.46 -7.08 -18.46
C ASP A 176 13.23 -5.76 -18.21
N SER A 177 12.51 -4.69 -17.85
CA SER A 177 13.03 -3.40 -17.42
C SER A 177 12.05 -2.71 -16.48
N ALA A 178 12.55 -2.00 -15.47
CA ALA A 178 11.76 -1.06 -14.69
C ALA A 178 12.63 0.15 -14.29
N ASP A 179 12.01 1.32 -14.29
CA ASP A 179 12.61 2.58 -13.82
C ASP A 179 12.25 2.83 -12.35
N ALA A 180 12.13 1.76 -11.57
CA ALA A 180 11.75 1.80 -10.17
C ALA A 180 12.90 1.25 -9.33
N ASP A 181 13.50 2.10 -8.47
CA ASP A 181 14.43 1.70 -7.42
C ASP A 181 13.65 1.04 -6.27
N SER A 182 12.93 -0.04 -6.54
CA SER A 182 11.96 -0.61 -5.60
C SER A 182 11.79 -2.12 -5.77
N THR A 183 10.95 -2.73 -4.94
CA THR A 183 10.44 -4.09 -5.16
C THR A 183 9.42 -4.14 -6.30
N GLY A 184 9.14 -5.34 -6.81
CA GLY A 184 7.93 -5.59 -7.62
C GLY A 184 6.67 -5.17 -6.87
N ILE A 185 5.54 -5.00 -7.56
CA ILE A 185 4.29 -4.56 -6.94
C ILE A 185 3.23 -5.65 -7.07
N LEU A 186 2.51 -5.89 -5.97
CA LEU A 186 1.26 -6.61 -5.93
C LEU A 186 0.11 -5.60 -5.89
N GLY A 187 -0.41 -5.29 -7.07
CA GLY A 187 -1.65 -4.54 -7.22
C GLY A 187 -2.86 -5.38 -6.77
N VAL A 188 -3.71 -4.79 -5.93
CA VAL A 188 -4.94 -5.42 -5.42
C VAL A 188 -6.20 -4.59 -5.68
N ALA A 189 -6.13 -3.56 -6.52
CA ALA A 189 -7.31 -2.84 -6.99
C ALA A 189 -8.20 -3.74 -7.88
N ASP A 190 -9.32 -3.21 -8.36
CA ASP A 190 -10.23 -4.00 -9.19
C ASP A 190 -9.68 -4.19 -10.62
N LYS A 191 -10.00 -5.31 -11.26
CA LYS A 191 -9.51 -5.69 -12.60
C LYS A 191 -9.82 -4.69 -13.73
N ASN A 192 -10.64 -3.67 -13.47
CA ASN A 192 -10.86 -2.56 -14.38
C ASN A 192 -9.69 -1.56 -14.43
N GLN A 193 -8.69 -1.73 -13.57
CA GLN A 193 -7.47 -0.93 -13.47
C GLN A 193 -6.21 -1.75 -13.80
N GLU A 194 -6.36 -2.93 -14.42
CA GLU A 194 -5.23 -3.68 -14.98
C GLU A 194 -4.61 -2.89 -16.14
N ALA A 195 -3.27 -2.91 -16.22
CA ALA A 195 -2.53 -2.22 -17.28
C ALA A 195 -2.59 -2.96 -18.63
N GLY A 196 -2.96 -4.25 -18.60
CA GLY A 196 -3.14 -5.07 -19.79
C GLY A 196 -4.31 -4.63 -20.67
N GLU A 197 -4.25 -5.00 -21.95
CA GLU A 197 -5.36 -4.87 -22.90
C GLU A 197 -6.49 -5.87 -22.59
N SER A 198 -6.14 -7.06 -22.08
CA SER A 198 -7.11 -8.11 -21.75
C SER A 198 -7.32 -8.21 -20.25
N GLN A 199 -8.57 -8.07 -19.81
CA GLN A 199 -8.89 -8.30 -18.41
C GLN A 199 -8.64 -9.75 -17.98
N TYR A 200 -8.07 -9.93 -16.79
CA TYR A 200 -7.89 -11.22 -16.15
C TYR A 200 -8.46 -11.23 -14.73
N ASP A 201 -8.26 -12.34 -14.02
CA ASP A 201 -8.57 -12.40 -12.59
C ASP A 201 -7.27 -12.07 -11.84
N ASN A 202 -7.08 -10.80 -11.46
CA ASN A 202 -6.03 -10.43 -10.53
C ASN A 202 -6.26 -11.04 -9.13
N LEU A 203 -5.34 -10.81 -8.19
CA LEU A 203 -5.23 -11.63 -6.99
C LEU A 203 -6.54 -11.79 -6.18
N PRO A 204 -7.28 -10.73 -5.79
CA PRO A 204 -8.53 -10.90 -5.04
C PRO A 204 -9.56 -11.78 -5.77
N TRP A 205 -9.70 -11.60 -7.09
CA TRP A 205 -10.60 -12.37 -7.94
C TRP A 205 -10.12 -13.81 -8.12
N ALA A 206 -8.81 -14.01 -8.31
CA ALA A 206 -8.21 -15.33 -8.45
C ALA A 206 -8.36 -16.18 -7.18
N LEU A 207 -8.11 -15.59 -6.00
CA LEU A 207 -8.30 -16.25 -4.71
C LEU A 207 -9.75 -16.72 -4.50
N GLN A 208 -10.71 -15.85 -4.83
CA GLN A 208 -12.13 -16.20 -4.75
C GLN A 208 -12.47 -17.33 -5.73
N LYS A 209 -12.04 -17.20 -6.99
CA LYS A 209 -12.34 -18.19 -8.05
C LYS A 209 -11.72 -19.56 -7.76
N SER A 210 -10.55 -19.60 -7.12
CA SER A 210 -9.90 -20.82 -6.66
C SER A 210 -10.52 -21.40 -5.38
N GLY A 211 -11.54 -20.76 -4.81
CA GLY A 211 -12.20 -21.21 -3.58
C GLY A 211 -11.37 -20.99 -2.31
N VAL A 212 -10.26 -20.22 -2.40
CA VAL A 212 -9.40 -19.93 -1.25
C VAL A 212 -10.11 -18.98 -0.29
N THR A 213 -10.73 -17.93 -0.83
CA THR A 213 -11.46 -16.91 -0.07
C THR A 213 -12.94 -16.89 -0.45
N PRO A 214 -13.83 -16.50 0.47
CA PRO A 214 -15.27 -16.52 0.21
C PRO A 214 -15.73 -15.44 -0.78
N LYS A 215 -14.97 -14.34 -0.90
CA LYS A 215 -15.33 -13.16 -1.69
C LYS A 215 -14.09 -12.45 -2.24
N ALA A 216 -14.19 -11.89 -3.45
CA ALA A 216 -13.17 -10.99 -4.00
C ALA A 216 -13.25 -9.65 -3.26
N SER A 217 -12.58 -9.59 -2.13
CA SER A 217 -12.56 -8.45 -1.20
C SER A 217 -11.35 -8.58 -0.27
N TYR A 218 -10.99 -7.50 0.42
CA TYR A 218 -9.97 -7.54 1.45
C TYR A 218 -10.12 -6.40 2.45
N SER A 219 -9.70 -6.64 3.69
CA SER A 219 -9.50 -5.59 4.68
C SER A 219 -8.04 -5.20 4.78
N LEU A 220 -7.77 -3.92 5.00
CA LEU A 220 -6.46 -3.34 5.18
C LEU A 220 -6.36 -2.61 6.53
N PHE A 221 -5.34 -2.97 7.29
CA PHE A 221 -4.92 -2.27 8.50
C PHE A 221 -3.41 -2.07 8.42
N LEU A 222 -2.98 -0.85 8.13
CA LEU A 222 -1.55 -0.54 7.94
C LEU A 222 -0.74 -0.66 9.24
N GLY A 223 -1.41 -0.58 10.40
CA GLY A 223 -0.73 -0.52 11.69
C GLY A 223 -0.11 0.86 11.94
N SER A 224 0.65 0.97 13.02
CA SER A 224 1.39 2.19 13.34
C SER A 224 2.85 2.05 12.94
N GLU A 225 3.52 3.14 12.58
CA GLU A 225 4.96 3.12 12.25
C GLU A 225 5.80 2.50 13.37
N GLN A 226 5.42 2.71 14.63
CA GLN A 226 6.15 2.19 15.79
C GLN A 226 5.99 0.68 15.96
N SER A 227 4.90 0.09 15.48
CA SER A 227 4.66 -1.35 15.55
C SER A 227 5.45 -2.14 14.50
N GLY A 228 5.85 -1.48 13.41
CA GLY A 228 6.62 -2.06 12.30
C GLY A 228 5.86 -3.11 11.48
N LYS A 229 4.56 -3.33 11.76
CA LYS A 229 3.74 -4.36 11.11
C LYS A 229 2.32 -3.90 10.88
N GLY A 230 1.72 -4.36 9.78
CA GLY A 230 0.29 -4.29 9.53
C GLY A 230 -0.24 -5.60 8.97
N SER A 231 -1.48 -5.60 8.51
CA SER A 231 -2.11 -6.79 7.96
C SER A 231 -3.11 -6.49 6.86
N ILE A 232 -3.17 -7.41 5.88
CA ILE A 232 -4.23 -7.51 4.88
C ILE A 232 -5.00 -8.83 5.11
N ILE A 233 -6.32 -8.80 4.95
CA ILE A 233 -7.18 -9.99 5.11
C ILE A 233 -8.06 -10.13 3.87
N PHE A 234 -7.73 -11.07 2.98
CA PHE A 234 -8.58 -11.36 1.84
C PHE A 234 -9.85 -12.12 2.28
N GLY A 235 -11.02 -11.65 1.84
CA GLY A 235 -12.31 -12.28 2.10
C GLY A 235 -12.77 -12.24 3.56
N GLY A 236 -12.23 -11.33 4.39
CA GLY A 236 -12.64 -11.21 5.79
C GLY A 236 -12.33 -9.87 6.43
N ILE A 237 -12.85 -9.70 7.64
CA ILE A 237 -12.82 -8.47 8.44
C ILE A 237 -12.38 -8.83 9.85
N ASP A 238 -11.45 -8.07 10.43
CA ASP A 238 -11.04 -8.17 11.83
C ASP A 238 -11.78 -7.12 12.66
N THR A 239 -12.79 -7.56 13.41
CA THR A 239 -13.67 -6.66 14.18
C THR A 239 -12.98 -6.03 15.39
N GLU A 240 -11.76 -6.45 15.75
CA GLU A 240 -11.00 -5.85 16.85
C GLU A 240 -10.10 -4.69 16.41
N LYS A 241 -9.95 -4.46 15.09
CA LYS A 241 -9.01 -3.47 14.54
C LYS A 241 -9.63 -2.13 14.21
N PHE A 242 -10.88 -1.91 14.57
CA PHE A 242 -11.56 -0.62 14.42
C PHE A 242 -12.46 -0.29 15.60
N GLU A 243 -12.79 0.99 15.72
CA GLU A 243 -13.74 1.51 16.69
C GLU A 243 -15.01 1.99 16.01
N GLY A 244 -16.14 1.87 16.71
CA GLY A 244 -17.45 2.20 16.17
C GLY A 244 -17.90 1.23 15.07
N ASP A 245 -18.76 1.72 14.20
CA ASP A 245 -19.34 0.93 13.11
C ASP A 245 -18.53 1.08 11.82
N LEU A 246 -18.27 -0.05 11.15
CA LEU A 246 -17.66 -0.10 9.83
C LEU A 246 -18.70 0.37 8.78
N GLN A 247 -18.63 1.65 8.40
CA GLN A 247 -19.63 2.27 7.53
C GLN A 247 -19.31 2.01 6.07
N LYS A 248 -20.32 1.54 5.32
CA LYS A 248 -20.22 1.17 3.91
C LYS A 248 -20.61 2.31 2.98
N TYR A 249 -19.81 2.48 1.94
CA TYR A 249 -19.97 3.48 0.89
C TYR A 249 -19.80 2.82 -0.48
N SER A 250 -20.53 3.30 -1.49
CA SER A 250 -20.24 2.93 -2.88
C SER A 250 -18.88 3.50 -3.28
N VAL A 251 -18.08 2.71 -4.01
CA VAL A 251 -16.88 3.24 -4.68
C VAL A 251 -17.32 4.37 -5.59
N SER A 252 -16.57 5.46 -5.59
CA SER A 252 -16.91 6.63 -6.39
C SER A 252 -16.86 6.29 -7.89
N SER A 253 -17.55 7.08 -8.72
CA SER A 253 -17.57 6.85 -10.17
C SER A 253 -16.26 7.24 -10.87
N GLY A 254 -15.31 7.80 -10.11
CA GLY A 254 -13.98 8.17 -10.60
C GLY A 254 -13.10 6.96 -10.94
N TYR A 255 -11.84 7.25 -11.25
CA TYR A 255 -10.82 6.22 -11.43
C TYR A 255 -10.30 5.78 -10.05
N GLY A 256 -10.16 4.46 -9.83
CA GLY A 256 -9.60 3.93 -8.59
C GLY A 256 -10.62 3.50 -7.54
N LEU A 257 -10.09 3.00 -6.42
CA LEU A 257 -10.87 2.65 -5.23
C LEU A 257 -11.04 3.89 -4.34
N GLY A 258 -11.92 4.79 -4.79
CA GLY A 258 -12.10 6.11 -4.18
C GLY A 258 -13.39 6.30 -3.38
N LEU A 259 -13.34 7.23 -2.41
CA LEU A 259 -14.48 7.73 -1.65
C LEU A 259 -14.50 9.26 -1.65
N SER A 260 -15.69 9.85 -1.55
CA SER A 260 -15.88 11.30 -1.53
C SER A 260 -16.25 11.79 -0.12
N PRO A 261 -15.29 12.22 0.72
CA PRO A 261 -15.59 12.87 1.99
C PRO A 261 -16.35 14.18 1.74
N LYS A 262 -17.28 14.54 2.63
CA LYS A 262 -18.07 15.76 2.53
C LYS A 262 -17.30 16.99 2.99
N SER A 263 -16.49 16.83 4.02
CA SER A 263 -15.71 17.94 4.58
C SER A 263 -14.56 17.43 5.43
N ALA A 264 -13.62 18.34 5.72
CA ALA A 264 -12.66 18.17 6.79
C ALA A 264 -12.85 19.25 7.87
N SER A 265 -12.75 18.87 9.13
CA SER A 265 -12.69 19.79 10.27
C SER A 265 -11.24 19.99 10.69
N VAL A 266 -10.76 21.23 10.60
CA VAL A 266 -9.39 21.64 10.92
C VAL A 266 -9.46 22.81 11.89
N GLU A 267 -9.02 22.62 13.13
CA GLU A 267 -9.14 23.61 14.23
C GLU A 267 -10.56 24.19 14.41
N GLY A 268 -11.59 23.36 14.22
CA GLY A 268 -12.99 23.77 14.30
C GLY A 268 -13.50 24.57 13.10
N GLN A 269 -12.67 24.78 12.07
CA GLN A 269 -13.09 25.28 10.76
C GLN A 269 -13.45 24.12 9.84
N THR A 270 -14.56 24.25 9.12
CA THR A 270 -14.98 23.27 8.11
C THR A 270 -14.42 23.65 6.75
N VAL A 271 -13.59 22.79 6.19
CA VAL A 271 -13.18 22.82 4.78
C VAL A 271 -14.16 21.94 4.02
N SER A 272 -14.98 22.54 3.15
CA SER A 272 -15.86 21.78 2.28
C SER A 272 -15.04 20.94 1.32
N LEU A 273 -15.40 19.67 1.19
CA LEU A 273 -14.90 18.74 0.19
C LEU A 273 -16.10 18.28 -0.66
N GLY A 274 -15.87 17.30 -1.51
CA GLY A 274 -16.88 16.67 -2.36
C GLY A 274 -16.26 15.97 -3.57
N GLU A 275 -14.94 16.09 -3.72
CA GLU A 275 -14.12 15.39 -4.68
C GLU A 275 -13.81 13.96 -4.24
N ASP A 276 -13.41 13.14 -5.19
CA ASP A 276 -13.05 11.73 -4.96
C ASP A 276 -11.60 11.62 -4.51
N PHE A 277 -11.37 10.89 -3.41
CA PHE A 277 -10.03 10.55 -2.93
C PHE A 277 -9.82 9.05 -3.09
N ILE A 278 -8.79 8.66 -3.84
CA ILE A 278 -8.37 7.26 -3.96
C ILE A 278 -7.72 6.84 -2.64
N LEU A 279 -8.12 5.68 -2.09
CA LEU A 279 -7.52 5.10 -0.89
C LEU A 279 -6.37 4.17 -1.32
N ASP A 280 -5.14 4.69 -1.29
CA ASP A 280 -3.98 4.11 -1.98
C ASP A 280 -2.81 3.80 -1.04
N SER A 281 -2.55 2.51 -0.79
CA SER A 281 -1.38 2.05 -0.02
C SER A 281 -0.07 2.06 -0.79
N GLY A 282 -0.11 2.28 -2.11
CA GLY A 282 1.07 2.46 -2.95
C GLY A 282 1.64 3.89 -2.89
N THR A 283 0.92 4.82 -2.26
CA THR A 283 1.34 6.22 -2.12
C THR A 283 1.66 6.57 -0.67
N SER A 284 2.94 6.82 -0.36
CA SER A 284 3.39 7.12 1.01
C SER A 284 2.83 8.42 1.62
N TRP A 285 2.61 9.45 0.81
CA TRP A 285 2.11 10.76 1.23
C TRP A 285 0.68 10.99 0.72
N ASN A 286 -0.08 11.91 1.31
CA ASN A 286 -1.36 12.28 0.72
C ASN A 286 -1.20 13.27 -0.45
N LEU A 287 -2.13 13.21 -1.42
CA LEU A 287 -2.33 14.24 -2.44
C LEU A 287 -3.69 14.90 -2.24
N TRP A 288 -3.70 16.16 -1.80
CA TRP A 288 -4.93 16.85 -1.36
C TRP A 288 -5.24 18.09 -2.21
N PRO A 289 -6.50 18.56 -2.22
CA PRO A 289 -6.84 19.87 -2.75
C PRO A 289 -6.05 20.97 -2.04
N PRO A 290 -5.61 22.03 -2.75
CA PRO A 290 -4.75 23.07 -2.15
C PRO A 290 -5.37 23.72 -0.91
N ALA A 291 -6.68 23.97 -0.93
CA ALA A 291 -7.40 24.55 0.20
C ALA A 291 -7.32 23.68 1.47
N LEU A 292 -7.44 22.36 1.33
CA LEU A 292 -7.30 21.42 2.45
C LEU A 292 -5.84 21.41 2.94
N THR A 293 -4.87 21.29 2.02
CA THR A 293 -3.45 21.27 2.38
C THR A 293 -3.03 22.54 3.12
N GLU A 294 -3.45 23.72 2.64
CA GLU A 294 -3.13 25.01 3.26
C GLU A 294 -3.77 25.17 4.64
N ALA A 295 -5.03 24.75 4.80
CA ALA A 295 -5.72 24.79 6.09
C ALA A 295 -5.00 23.92 7.13
N VAL A 296 -4.65 22.68 6.75
CA VAL A 296 -3.94 21.75 7.63
C VAL A 296 -2.51 22.23 7.92
N ALA A 297 -1.76 22.67 6.90
CA ALA A 297 -0.41 23.21 7.11
C ALA A 297 -0.40 24.41 8.08
N SER A 298 -1.40 25.29 7.98
CA SER A 298 -1.57 26.42 8.90
C SER A 298 -1.85 25.95 10.32
N ALA A 299 -2.74 24.96 10.48
CA ALA A 299 -3.07 24.37 11.78
C ALA A 299 -1.89 23.66 12.45
N LEU A 300 -0.98 23.08 11.67
CA LEU A 300 0.28 22.48 12.14
C LEU A 300 1.40 23.51 12.39
N GLY A 301 1.12 24.81 12.21
CA GLY A 301 2.08 25.89 12.45
C GLY A 301 3.18 25.97 11.40
N THR A 302 2.84 25.85 10.11
CA THR A 302 3.82 25.90 9.03
C THR A 302 4.69 27.17 9.08
N SER A 303 5.99 27.00 8.86
CA SER A 303 6.98 28.09 8.71
C SER A 303 7.12 28.57 7.26
N GLY A 304 6.27 28.08 6.37
CA GLY A 304 6.31 28.32 4.94
C GLY A 304 6.72 27.08 4.15
N GLN A 305 6.94 27.28 2.86
CA GLN A 305 7.35 26.20 1.96
C GLN A 305 8.86 26.18 1.72
N GLN A 306 9.44 24.98 1.72
CA GLN A 306 10.82 24.75 1.27
C GLN A 306 10.81 23.62 0.25
N GLN A 307 11.36 23.89 -0.94
CA GLN A 307 11.43 22.94 -2.05
C GLN A 307 10.07 22.31 -2.42
N GLY A 308 8.99 23.07 -2.26
CA GLY A 308 7.62 22.62 -2.54
C GLY A 308 6.87 22.03 -1.34
N LEU A 309 7.57 21.69 -0.25
CA LEU A 309 6.95 21.12 0.95
C LEU A 309 6.53 22.19 1.96
N TYR A 310 5.41 21.98 2.64
CA TYR A 310 5.07 22.75 3.83
C TYR A 310 5.89 22.26 5.03
N ILE A 311 6.82 23.09 5.50
CA ILE A 311 7.64 22.79 6.68
C ILE A 311 6.84 23.13 7.92
N VAL A 312 6.72 22.19 8.85
CA VAL A 312 5.89 22.28 10.06
C VAL A 312 6.72 21.91 11.29
N SER A 313 6.20 22.19 12.48
CA SER A 313 6.83 21.74 13.73
C SER A 313 6.86 20.20 13.78
N CYS A 314 8.01 19.63 14.16
CA CYS A 314 8.08 18.21 14.50
C CYS A 314 7.38 17.90 15.84
N ASP A 315 7.34 18.88 16.74
CA ASP A 315 6.63 18.78 18.01
C ASP A 315 5.18 19.23 17.80
N GLN A 316 4.26 18.27 17.81
CA GLN A 316 2.83 18.49 17.60
C GLN A 316 2.05 18.12 18.86
N PRO A 317 0.99 18.88 19.20
CA PRO A 317 0.15 18.57 20.35
C PRO A 317 -0.56 17.22 20.18
N SER A 318 -0.47 16.38 21.20
CA SER A 318 -1.00 15.00 21.18
C SER A 318 -2.52 14.91 21.30
N ASP A 319 -3.20 15.97 21.72
CA ASP A 319 -4.65 16.06 21.89
C ASP A 319 -5.37 16.64 20.67
N LYS A 320 -4.63 17.09 19.64
CA LYS A 320 -5.21 17.64 18.41
C LYS A 320 -5.21 16.63 17.26
N HIS A 321 -6.24 16.75 16.43
CA HIS A 321 -6.44 15.95 15.22
C HIS A 321 -7.19 16.78 14.16
N ILE A 322 -7.09 16.35 12.91
CA ILE A 322 -8.05 16.74 11.87
C ILE A 322 -9.07 15.61 11.70
N SER A 323 -10.27 15.93 11.24
CA SER A 323 -11.33 14.96 11.05
C SER A 323 -11.94 15.06 9.66
N PHE A 324 -12.02 13.93 8.94
CA PHE A 324 -12.70 13.81 7.66
C PHE A 324 -14.10 13.26 7.87
N ASP A 325 -15.12 14.02 7.47
CA ASP A 325 -16.52 13.62 7.55
C ASP A 325 -16.96 12.94 6.25
N PHE A 326 -17.33 11.67 6.33
CA PHE A 326 -17.90 10.90 5.22
C PHE A 326 -19.44 10.86 5.27
N GLY A 327 -20.03 11.55 6.24
CA GLY A 327 -21.47 11.72 6.41
C GLY A 327 -22.13 10.71 7.34
N GLN A 328 -21.71 9.45 7.33
CA GLN A 328 -22.20 8.43 8.29
C GLN A 328 -21.19 8.17 9.42
N ASN A 329 -19.91 8.39 9.16
CA ASN A 329 -18.86 8.39 10.16
C ASN A 329 -17.79 9.43 9.84
N THR A 330 -16.83 9.52 10.76
CA THR A 330 -15.70 10.42 10.71
C THR A 330 -14.42 9.63 10.93
N ILE A 331 -13.37 9.95 10.18
CA ILE A 331 -12.02 9.44 10.41
C ILE A 331 -11.15 10.60 10.87
N SER A 332 -10.52 10.45 12.03
CA SER A 332 -9.64 11.45 12.63
C SER A 332 -8.18 11.03 12.52
N ILE A 333 -7.33 11.98 12.13
CA ILE A 333 -5.87 11.81 12.06
C ILE A 333 -5.23 12.72 13.11
N PRO A 334 -4.51 12.17 14.11
CA PRO A 334 -3.72 12.95 15.05
C PRO A 334 -2.72 13.86 14.33
N TYR A 335 -2.43 15.04 14.88
CA TYR A 335 -1.46 15.96 14.26
C TYR A 335 -0.08 15.32 14.11
N SER A 336 0.34 14.47 15.06
CA SER A 336 1.61 13.75 14.98
C SER A 336 1.74 12.87 13.74
N ASP A 337 0.63 12.28 13.29
CA ASP A 337 0.62 11.30 12.21
C ASP A 337 0.59 11.98 10.83
N LEU A 338 0.26 13.27 10.80
CA LEU A 338 0.34 14.15 9.63
C LEU A 338 1.74 14.70 9.38
N VAL A 339 2.72 14.40 10.22
CA VAL A 339 4.06 15.01 10.16
C VAL A 339 5.10 13.97 9.79
N VAL A 340 5.85 14.26 8.74
CA VAL A 340 6.92 13.40 8.22
C VAL A 340 8.26 14.07 8.48
N ASN A 341 9.20 13.36 9.13
CA ASN A 341 10.57 13.87 9.30
C ASN A 341 11.33 13.73 7.98
N VAL A 342 11.70 14.88 7.41
CA VAL A 342 12.43 15.02 6.14
C VAL A 342 13.86 15.55 6.33
N GLY A 343 14.26 15.78 7.58
CA GLY A 343 15.61 16.20 7.92
C GLY A 343 16.58 15.01 7.88
N GLY A 344 17.83 15.28 7.49
CA GLY A 344 18.95 14.32 7.53
C GLY A 344 19.12 13.63 8.89
N GLU A 345 19.96 12.60 8.98
CA GLU A 345 20.29 11.95 10.26
C GLU A 345 20.59 12.98 11.37
N GLY A 346 19.81 12.92 12.45
CA GLY A 346 19.95 13.83 13.61
C GLY A 346 19.35 15.23 13.42
N GLN A 347 18.72 15.53 12.28
CA GLN A 347 17.99 16.76 12.05
C GLN A 347 16.48 16.53 12.26
N SER A 348 15.86 17.47 12.98
CA SER A 348 14.42 17.47 13.22
C SER A 348 13.77 18.51 12.31
N ILE A 349 13.77 18.23 11.00
CA ILE A 349 13.05 19.06 10.02
C ILE A 349 11.86 18.24 9.58
N CYS A 350 10.64 18.74 9.80
CA CYS A 350 9.45 18.00 9.44
C CYS A 350 8.60 18.75 8.42
N ALA A 351 7.94 17.97 7.58
CA ALA A 351 7.00 18.45 6.60
C ALA A 351 5.61 17.88 6.88
N LEU A 352 4.59 18.56 6.38
CA LEU A 352 3.25 18.00 6.29
C LEU A 352 3.26 16.78 5.35
N GLY A 353 2.79 15.63 5.80
CA GLY A 353 2.60 14.38 5.05
C GLY A 353 1.49 14.43 4.00
N ALA A 354 1.31 15.60 3.38
CA ALA A 354 0.39 15.85 2.30
C ALA A 354 0.97 16.92 1.37
N GLN A 355 0.67 16.80 0.08
CA GLN A 355 1.01 17.81 -0.91
C GLN A 355 -0.22 18.32 -1.64
N PRO A 356 -0.22 19.61 -2.04
CA PRO A 356 -1.31 20.17 -2.79
C PRO A 356 -1.21 19.71 -4.25
N THR A 357 -2.32 19.25 -4.82
CA THR A 357 -2.49 19.02 -6.25
C THR A 357 -3.68 19.82 -6.77
N ALA A 358 -3.51 20.54 -7.88
CA ALA A 358 -4.57 21.39 -8.42
C ALA A 358 -5.69 20.59 -9.09
N ASP A 359 -5.36 19.41 -9.61
CA ASP A 359 -6.28 18.53 -10.34
C ASP A 359 -6.15 17.10 -9.85
N ASP A 360 -7.18 16.29 -10.11
CA ASP A 360 -7.24 14.86 -9.84
C ASP A 360 -6.00 14.09 -10.36
N PRO A 361 -5.66 12.93 -9.75
CA PRO A 361 -6.37 12.33 -8.61
C PRO A 361 -6.00 12.98 -7.27
N TYR A 362 -6.99 13.10 -6.37
CA TYR A 362 -6.72 13.25 -4.93
C TYR A 362 -6.54 11.87 -4.31
N ILE A 363 -5.64 11.77 -3.33
CA ILE A 363 -5.21 10.51 -2.74
C ILE A 363 -5.16 10.61 -1.23
N PHE A 364 -5.85 9.68 -0.58
CA PHE A 364 -5.59 9.28 0.79
C PHE A 364 -4.54 8.17 0.78
N GLY A 365 -3.29 8.58 0.96
CA GLY A 365 -2.14 7.70 1.02
C GLY A 365 -1.95 7.10 2.41
N ASP A 366 -0.77 6.55 2.67
CA ASP A 366 -0.45 5.86 3.91
C ASP A 366 -0.66 6.72 5.17
N VAL A 367 -0.39 8.02 5.08
CA VAL A 367 -0.60 8.98 6.17
C VAL A 367 -2.06 9.00 6.62
N PHE A 368 -3.03 8.92 5.71
CA PHE A 368 -4.44 8.76 6.06
C PHE A 368 -4.76 7.32 6.46
N LEU A 369 -4.34 6.35 5.64
CA LEU A 369 -4.72 4.95 5.79
C LEU A 369 -4.24 4.33 7.11
N ARG A 370 -3.15 4.82 7.71
CA ARG A 370 -2.74 4.39 9.05
C ARG A 370 -3.80 4.64 10.10
N SER A 371 -4.58 5.72 9.99
CA SER A 371 -5.67 6.07 10.92
C SER A 371 -7.00 5.40 10.61
N ALA A 372 -7.10 4.64 9.51
CA ALA A 372 -8.33 3.99 9.09
C ALA A 372 -8.19 2.46 9.09
N TYR A 373 -9.28 1.77 9.43
CA TYR A 373 -9.49 0.40 9.01
C TYR A 373 -10.37 0.42 7.77
N VAL A 374 -9.93 -0.23 6.69
CA VAL A 374 -10.61 -0.17 5.40
C VAL A 374 -10.94 -1.57 4.94
N TYR A 375 -12.20 -1.82 4.58
CA TYR A 375 -12.65 -3.04 3.91
C TYR A 375 -13.07 -2.72 2.48
N TYR A 376 -12.34 -3.26 1.51
CA TYR A 376 -12.58 -3.11 0.09
C TYR A 376 -13.35 -4.32 -0.43
N ASP A 377 -14.55 -4.10 -0.95
CA ASP A 377 -15.41 -5.13 -1.53
C ASP A 377 -15.53 -4.91 -3.04
N LEU A 378 -14.67 -5.61 -3.79
CA LEU A 378 -14.60 -5.49 -5.24
C LEU A 378 -15.80 -6.14 -5.92
N THR A 379 -16.42 -7.13 -5.27
CA THR A 379 -17.62 -7.79 -5.82
C THR A 379 -18.81 -6.85 -5.81
N ASP A 380 -19.03 -6.14 -4.70
CA ASP A 380 -20.17 -5.23 -4.53
C ASP A 380 -19.85 -3.78 -4.91
N GLN A 381 -18.60 -3.48 -5.30
CA GLN A 381 -18.11 -2.13 -5.61
C GLN A 381 -18.36 -1.17 -4.44
N THR A 382 -17.98 -1.61 -3.23
CA THR A 382 -18.10 -0.80 -2.02
C THR A 382 -16.81 -0.76 -1.24
N ILE A 383 -16.60 0.33 -0.51
CA ILE A 383 -15.54 0.46 0.50
C ILE A 383 -16.22 0.77 1.82
N SER A 384 -15.80 0.07 2.87
CA SER A 384 -16.24 0.36 4.22
C SER A 384 -15.08 0.85 5.07
N ILE A 385 -15.28 1.92 5.84
CA ILE A 385 -14.23 2.54 6.65
C ILE A 385 -14.70 2.74 8.09
N ALA A 386 -13.75 2.66 9.04
CA ALA A 386 -13.92 3.04 10.43
C ALA A 386 -12.58 3.52 11.00
N GLN A 387 -12.61 4.20 12.15
CA GLN A 387 -11.40 4.62 12.83
C GLN A 387 -10.58 3.39 13.23
N ALA A 388 -9.29 3.38 12.92
CA ALA A 388 -8.39 2.30 13.30
C ALA A 388 -8.26 2.17 14.83
N LYS A 389 -8.24 0.93 15.32
CA LYS A 389 -7.99 0.58 16.72
C LYS A 389 -6.69 -0.22 16.83
N TYR A 390 -5.66 0.39 17.40
CA TYR A 390 -4.36 -0.27 17.59
C TYR A 390 -4.38 -1.19 18.80
N THR A 391 -4.59 -2.49 18.55
CA THR A 391 -4.61 -3.53 19.58
C THR A 391 -3.95 -4.81 19.07
N SER A 392 -3.46 -5.64 19.97
CA SER A 392 -3.03 -7.01 19.66
C SER A 392 -4.21 -7.99 19.56
N ALA A 393 -5.40 -7.63 20.05
CA ALA A 393 -6.61 -8.43 19.90
C ALA A 393 -6.98 -8.62 18.41
N SER A 394 -7.62 -9.73 18.09
CA SER A 394 -8.05 -10.07 16.74
C SER A 394 -9.30 -10.95 16.79
N ASN A 395 -10.30 -10.63 15.98
CA ASN A 395 -11.49 -11.43 15.75
C ASN A 395 -11.87 -11.36 14.26
N ILE A 396 -11.37 -12.33 13.49
CA ILE A 396 -11.56 -12.36 12.04
C ILE A 396 -12.85 -13.10 11.70
N VAL A 397 -13.74 -12.42 10.98
CA VAL A 397 -14.98 -12.97 10.45
C VAL A 397 -14.93 -13.02 8.92
N ALA A 398 -15.64 -13.97 8.33
CA ALA A 398 -15.84 -14.01 6.88
C ALA A 398 -16.71 -12.83 6.43
N ALA A 399 -16.37 -12.28 5.26
CA ALA A 399 -17.09 -11.18 4.65
C ALA A 399 -18.39 -11.58 3.95
#